data_AF-J9EET0-F1
#
_entry.id   AF-J9EET0-F1
#
_cell.length_a   1.000
_cell.length_b   1.000
_cell.length_c   1.000
_cell.angle_alpha   90.00
_cell.angle_beta   90.00
_cell.angle_gamma   90.00
#
_symmetry.space_group_name_H-M   'P 1'
#
loop_
_entity.id
_entity.type
_entity.pdbx_description
1 polymer ?
#
loop_
_entity_poly.entity_id
_entity_poly.type
_entity_poly.pdbx_seq_one_letter_code
_entity_poly.pdbx_strand_id
1 'polypeptide(L)'
;MAEQCVQIIAVYYHLLLIFLMPLLVSLLLLYLIVTPWWPIVLLYLTWFIYDHKSPKRGGYPSTWCRTLSIHKYFARYFPIHLHITTPLKYGKNYLIGSHPHGIISMNTYANFITNGTGLFEKLPGMTIRVCTLVSQFWIPVRREWAMLHGLIDCSKESLHYVLNSSINNVAVLIVGMLCY
;
A
#
# COMPACT_ATOMS: atom_id res chain seq x y z
N MET A 1 -2.49 6.36 29.27
CA MET A 1 -2.86 7.65 28.64
C MET A 1 -1.95 8.01 27.47
N ALA A 2 -0.64 8.24 27.66
CA ALA A 2 0.25 8.64 26.56
C ALA A 2 0.30 7.65 25.37
N GLU A 3 0.36 6.33 25.64
CA GLU A 3 0.37 5.33 24.56
C GLU A 3 -0.94 5.31 23.76
N GLN A 4 -2.09 5.48 24.42
CA GLN A 4 -3.39 5.55 23.75
C GLN A 4 -3.47 6.77 22.82
N CYS A 5 -2.92 7.92 23.23
CA CYS A 5 -2.84 9.10 22.37
C CYS A 5 -2.05 8.81 21.09
N VAL A 6 -0.89 8.14 21.19
CA VAL A 6 -0.08 7.79 20.01
C VAL A 6 -0.78 6.79 19.09
N GLN A 7 -1.50 5.83 19.66
CA GLN A 7 -2.31 4.88 18.88
C GLN A 7 -3.44 5.59 18.12
N ILE A 8 -4.14 6.52 18.78
CA ILE A 8 -5.17 7.35 18.15
C ILE A 8 -4.55 8.19 17.02
N ILE A 9 -3.40 8.82 17.25
CA ILE A 9 -2.66 9.56 16.21
C ILE A 9 -2.32 8.66 15.02
N ALA A 10 -1.92 7.41 15.26
CA ALA A 10 -1.63 6.46 14.17
C ALA A 10 -2.87 6.13 13.32
N VAL A 11 -4.04 5.99 13.95
CA VAL A 11 -5.31 5.80 13.24
C VAL A 11 -5.69 7.04 12.45
N TYR A 12 -5.61 8.23 13.05
CA TYR A 12 -5.86 9.48 12.34
C TYR A 12 -4.89 9.68 11.19
N TYR A 13 -3.60 9.42 11.37
CA TYR A 13 -2.62 9.44 10.30
C TYR A 13 -3.04 8.57 9.12
N HIS A 14 -3.48 7.34 9.38
CA HIS A 14 -3.98 6.45 8.33
C HIS A 14 -5.23 7.00 7.62
N LEU A 15 -6.20 7.53 8.38
CA LEU A 15 -7.40 8.14 7.81
C LEU A 15 -7.09 9.40 6.98
N LEU A 16 -6.20 10.26 7.47
CA LEU A 16 -5.77 11.48 6.80
C LEU A 16 -5.04 11.15 5.50
N LEU A 17 -4.18 10.13 5.49
CA LEU A 17 -3.49 9.68 4.28
C LEU A 17 -4.44 9.14 3.20
N ILE A 18 -5.57 8.54 3.60
CA ILE A 18 -6.52 7.93 2.68
C ILE A 18 -7.53 8.94 2.16
N PHE A 19 -8.09 9.80 3.02
CA PHE A 19 -9.18 10.70 2.63
C PHE A 19 -8.72 12.13 2.38
N LEU A 20 -7.89 12.69 3.26
CA LEU A 20 -7.56 14.11 3.21
C LEU A 20 -6.38 14.40 2.26
N MET A 21 -5.34 13.58 2.30
CA MET A 21 -4.16 13.75 1.45
C MET A 21 -4.48 13.82 -0.05
N PRO A 22 -5.29 12.91 -0.62
CA PRO A 22 -5.66 12.99 -2.03
C PRO A 22 -6.33 14.32 -2.40
N LEU A 23 -7.22 14.83 -1.53
CA LEU A 23 -7.87 16.12 -1.72
C LEU A 23 -6.86 17.27 -1.66
N LEU A 24 -6.03 17.31 -0.62
CA LEU A 24 -5.05 18.38 -0.43
C LEU A 24 -4.02 18.44 -1.56
N VAL A 25 -3.51 17.28 -2.00
CA VAL A 25 -2.57 17.23 -3.12
C VAL A 25 -3.22 17.69 -4.42
N SER A 26 -4.48 17.30 -4.66
CA SER A 26 -5.20 17.76 -5.85
C SER A 26 -5.39 19.27 -5.85
N LEU A 27 -5.80 19.85 -4.72
CA LEU A 27 -5.93 21.30 -4.56
C LEU A 27 -4.59 22.03 -4.71
N LEU A 28 -3.51 21.48 -4.14
CA LEU A 28 -2.16 22.03 -4.26
C LEU A 28 -1.72 22.06 -5.73
N LEU A 29 -1.93 20.99 -6.49
CA LEU A 29 -1.56 20.96 -7.92
C LEU A 29 -2.36 21.98 -8.73
N LEU A 30 -3.66 22.12 -8.48
CA LEU A 30 -4.49 23.15 -9.11
C LEU A 30 -4.00 24.56 -8.78
N TYR A 31 -3.64 24.81 -7.53
CA TYR A 31 -3.04 26.07 -7.10
C TYR A 31 -1.69 26.33 -7.79
N LEU A 32 -0.81 25.35 -7.88
CA LEU A 32 0.50 25.51 -8.51
C LEU A 32 0.38 25.85 -10.00
N ILE A 33 -0.59 25.28 -10.73
CA ILE A 33 -0.82 25.58 -12.15
C ILE A 33 -1.13 27.07 -12.40
N VAL A 34 -1.83 27.73 -11.48
CA VAL A 34 -2.18 29.16 -11.63
C VAL A 34 -1.11 30.12 -11.07
N THR A 35 0.04 29.59 -10.64
CA THR A 35 1.15 30.36 -10.06
C THR A 35 2.41 30.23 -10.93
N PRO A 36 3.47 31.04 -10.70
CA PRO A 36 4.76 30.87 -11.37
C PRO A 36 5.42 29.50 -11.15
N TRP A 37 4.92 28.69 -10.21
CA TRP A 37 5.42 27.36 -9.87
C TRP A 37 4.83 26.24 -10.74
N TRP A 38 4.02 26.56 -11.76
CA TRP A 38 3.47 25.60 -12.71
C TRP A 38 4.51 24.63 -13.36
N PRO A 39 5.80 25.00 -13.56
CA PRO A 39 6.78 24.05 -14.11
C PRO A 39 6.99 22.81 -13.24
N ILE A 40 6.76 22.90 -11.93
CA ILE A 40 6.82 21.75 -11.01
C ILE A 40 5.75 20.72 -11.37
N VAL A 41 4.55 21.19 -11.69
CA VAL A 41 3.43 20.32 -12.10
C VAL A 41 3.75 19.67 -13.45
N LEU A 42 4.30 20.43 -14.39
CA LEU A 42 4.74 19.87 -15.68
C LEU A 42 5.78 18.76 -15.48
N LEU A 43 6.82 19.02 -14.68
CA LEU A 43 7.87 18.04 -14.39
C LEU A 43 7.29 16.75 -13.77
N TYR A 44 6.39 16.90 -12.79
CA TYR A 44 5.73 15.75 -12.18
C TYR A 44 4.84 15.00 -13.17
N LEU A 45 4.08 15.70 -14.02
CA LEU A 45 3.25 15.06 -15.04
C LEU A 45 4.09 14.28 -16.06
N THR A 46 5.24 14.81 -16.47
CA THR A 46 6.17 14.09 -17.34
C THR A 46 6.64 12.80 -16.68
N TRP A 47 7.05 12.87 -15.41
CA TRP A 47 7.41 11.68 -14.63
C TRP A 47 6.24 10.70 -14.49
N PHE A 48 5.04 11.19 -14.19
CA PHE A 48 3.84 10.37 -14.02
C PHE A 48 3.49 9.58 -15.29
N ILE A 49 3.57 10.23 -16.46
CA ILE A 49 3.36 9.59 -17.76
C ILE A 49 4.45 8.56 -18.04
N TYR A 50 5.72 8.88 -17.77
CA TYR A 50 6.82 7.92 -17.93
C TYR A 50 6.63 6.69 -17.04
N ASP A 51 6.27 6.89 -15.77
CA ASP A 51 6.17 5.86 -14.73
C ASP A 51 4.79 5.14 -14.70
N HIS A 52 3.85 5.47 -15.59
CA HIS A 52 2.45 5.03 -15.50
C HIS A 52 2.24 3.50 -15.39
N LYS A 53 3.15 2.69 -15.94
CA LYS A 53 3.07 1.21 -15.90
C LYS A 53 3.56 0.60 -14.59
N SER A 54 4.25 1.36 -13.74
CA SER A 54 4.89 0.84 -12.54
C SER A 54 3.92 0.13 -11.58
N PRO A 55 2.69 0.60 -11.32
CA PRO A 55 1.73 -0.13 -10.48
C PRO A 55 1.39 -1.53 -11.01
N LYS A 56 1.44 -1.74 -12.33
CA LYS A 56 1.24 -3.04 -12.99
C LYS A 56 2.51 -3.88 -13.10
N ARG A 57 3.67 -3.28 -12.83
CA ARG A 57 4.99 -3.94 -12.87
C ARG A 57 5.59 -4.07 -11.49
N GLY A 58 4.75 -4.07 -10.46
CA GLY A 58 5.15 -4.29 -9.09
C GLY A 58 5.52 -3.03 -8.28
N GLY A 59 5.67 -1.88 -8.93
CA GLY A 59 6.06 -0.64 -8.26
C GLY A 59 7.42 -0.75 -7.56
N TYR A 60 7.63 0.11 -6.56
CA TYR A 60 8.89 0.26 -5.85
C TYR A 60 8.65 0.28 -4.33
N PRO A 61 8.38 -0.87 -3.70
CA PRO A 61 8.17 -0.92 -2.25
C PRO A 61 9.42 -0.46 -1.50
N SER A 62 9.21 0.35 -0.47
CA SER A 62 10.24 0.79 0.45
C SER A 62 10.05 0.11 1.79
N THR A 63 11.05 -0.68 2.21
CA THR A 63 11.08 -1.28 3.55
C THR A 63 10.99 -0.20 4.61
N TRP A 64 11.71 0.92 4.45
CA TRP A 64 11.72 2.03 5.39
C TRP A 64 10.31 2.59 5.63
N CYS A 65 9.55 2.89 4.57
CA CYS A 65 8.18 3.38 4.69
C CYS A 65 7.26 2.37 5.42
N ARG A 66 7.44 1.07 5.14
CA ARG A 66 6.62 -0.01 5.71
C ARG A 66 7.01 -0.34 7.15
N THR A 67 8.22 -0.02 7.60
CA THR A 67 8.71 -0.30 8.97
C THR A 67 8.59 0.88 9.94
N LEU A 68 8.03 2.02 9.52
CA LEU A 68 7.84 3.18 10.40
C LEU A 68 7.07 2.80 11.68
N SER A 69 7.53 3.31 12.83
CA SER A 69 6.97 2.97 14.14
C SER A 69 5.47 3.24 14.27
N ILE A 70 4.94 4.22 13.53
CA ILE A 70 3.51 4.56 13.51
C ILE A 70 2.62 3.35 13.16
N HIS A 71 3.11 2.45 12.30
CA HIS A 71 2.36 1.25 11.90
C HIS A 71 2.21 0.24 13.05
N LYS A 72 3.18 0.18 13.97
CA LYS A 72 3.09 -0.65 15.17
C LYS A 72 2.01 -0.12 16.13
N TYR A 73 1.91 1.20 16.26
CA TYR A 73 0.86 1.83 17.07
C TYR A 73 -0.52 1.64 16.44
N PHE A 74 -0.62 1.75 15.10
CA PHE A 74 -1.86 1.44 14.37
C PHE A 74 -2.34 0.01 14.64
N ALA A 75 -1.44 -0.99 14.53
CA ALA A 75 -1.78 -2.38 14.79
C ALA A 75 -2.23 -2.62 16.24
N ARG A 76 -1.58 -1.97 17.22
CA ARG A 76 -1.91 -2.08 18.65
C ARG A 76 -3.24 -1.44 19.02
N TYR A 77 -3.71 -0.43 18.28
CA TYR A 77 -5.02 0.19 18.52
C TYR A 77 -6.17 -0.81 18.30
N PHE A 78 -6.06 -1.67 17.28
CA PHE A 78 -7.07 -2.66 16.87
C PHE A 78 -6.73 -4.10 17.30
N PRO A 79 -5.89 -4.27 18.34
CA PRO A 79 -5.10 -5.48 18.64
C PRO A 79 -4.88 -6.47 17.48
N ILE A 80 -4.34 -6.00 16.34
CA ILE A 80 -4.17 -6.86 15.16
C ILE A 80 -2.90 -7.69 15.30
N HIS A 81 -3.03 -8.99 15.06
CA HIS A 81 -1.92 -9.94 15.05
C HIS A 81 -1.90 -10.77 13.77
N LEU A 82 -0.72 -10.90 13.16
CA LEU A 82 -0.48 -11.83 12.06
C LEU A 82 -0.08 -13.21 12.62
N HIS A 83 -0.91 -14.22 12.44
CA HIS A 83 -0.56 -15.60 12.80
C HIS A 83 -0.26 -16.41 11.54
N ILE A 84 0.96 -16.94 11.45
CA ILE A 84 1.34 -17.86 10.36
C ILE A 84 0.98 -19.26 10.79
N THR A 85 -0.07 -19.81 10.19
CA THR A 85 -0.54 -21.18 10.48
C THR A 85 0.29 -22.23 9.75
N THR A 86 0.75 -21.91 8.54
CA THR A 86 1.56 -22.79 7.71
C THR A 86 2.75 -22.01 7.16
N PRO A 87 3.99 -22.50 7.32
CA PRO A 87 5.15 -21.83 6.77
C PRO A 87 5.11 -21.84 5.24
N LEU A 88 5.36 -20.68 4.64
CA LEU A 88 5.51 -20.55 3.19
C LEU A 88 6.90 -21.06 2.78
N LYS A 89 6.96 -21.92 1.76
CA LYS A 89 8.22 -22.49 1.25
C LYS A 89 8.92 -21.47 0.36
N TYR A 90 10.23 -21.30 0.57
CA TYR A 90 11.07 -20.57 -0.38
C TYR A 90 11.12 -21.28 -1.74
N GLY A 91 11.40 -20.51 -2.79
CA GLY A 91 11.42 -20.95 -4.18
C GLY A 91 10.05 -20.93 -4.87
N LYS A 92 8.99 -20.47 -4.20
CA LYS A 92 7.62 -20.46 -4.73
C LYS A 92 6.97 -19.08 -4.62
N ASN A 93 6.03 -18.84 -5.52
CA ASN A 93 5.17 -17.68 -5.49
C ASN A 93 3.79 -18.06 -4.95
N TYR A 94 3.16 -17.12 -4.24
CA TYR A 94 1.88 -17.33 -3.57
C TYR A 94 0.91 -16.22 -3.95
N LEU A 95 -0.34 -16.62 -4.20
CA LEU A 95 -1.48 -15.72 -4.28
C LEU A 95 -2.34 -15.95 -3.03
N ILE A 96 -2.47 -14.92 -2.19
CA ILE A 96 -3.21 -14.97 -0.93
C ILE A 96 -4.46 -14.11 -1.07
N GLY A 97 -5.63 -14.66 -0.72
CA GLY A 97 -6.85 -13.89 -0.55
C GLY A 97 -6.91 -13.25 0.85
N SER A 98 -7.17 -11.96 0.94
CA SER A 98 -7.42 -11.24 2.19
C SER A 98 -8.89 -10.78 2.26
N HIS A 99 -9.58 -11.12 3.35
CA HIS A 99 -10.97 -10.77 3.60
C HIS A 99 -11.15 -10.44 5.10
N PRO A 100 -12.06 -9.53 5.51
CA PRO A 100 -13.00 -8.74 4.70
C PRO A 100 -12.39 -7.54 3.97
N HIS A 101 -12.94 -7.23 2.80
CA HIS A 101 -12.60 -6.07 1.95
C HIS A 101 -13.18 -4.74 2.49
N GLY A 102 -13.20 -4.50 3.80
CA GLY A 102 -13.76 -3.25 4.33
C GLY A 102 -13.18 -2.01 3.61
N ILE A 103 -13.92 -0.90 3.57
CA ILE A 103 -13.60 0.31 2.76
C ILE A 103 -12.13 0.73 2.84
N ILE A 104 -11.54 0.61 4.04
CA ILE A 104 -10.17 1.01 4.36
C ILE A 104 -9.25 -0.21 4.58
N SER A 105 -9.82 -1.43 4.66
CA SER A 105 -9.11 -2.71 4.83
C SER A 105 -8.01 -2.65 5.92
N MET A 106 -8.36 -2.14 7.11
CA MET A 106 -7.44 -1.92 8.23
C MET A 106 -6.63 -3.19 8.59
N ASN A 107 -7.26 -4.36 8.50
CA ASN A 107 -6.61 -5.66 8.67
C ASN A 107 -5.47 -5.86 7.65
N THR A 108 -5.77 -5.74 6.36
CA THR A 108 -4.78 -5.86 5.28
C THR A 108 -3.69 -4.80 5.43
N TYR A 109 -4.04 -3.59 5.86
CA TYR A 109 -3.08 -2.52 6.08
C TYR A 109 -2.05 -2.88 7.16
N ALA A 110 -2.52 -3.31 8.33
CA ALA A 110 -1.65 -3.67 9.45
C ALA A 110 -0.81 -4.94 9.18
N ASN A 111 -1.39 -5.93 8.47
CA ASN A 111 -0.76 -7.24 8.30
C ASN A 111 0.07 -7.39 7.03
N PHE A 112 -0.30 -6.75 5.91
CA PHE A 112 0.33 -7.00 4.61
C PHE A 112 0.90 -5.75 3.96
N ILE A 113 0.31 -4.57 4.17
CA ILE A 113 0.82 -3.31 3.59
C ILE A 113 2.00 -2.78 4.43
N THR A 114 1.93 -2.90 5.75
CA THR A 114 2.94 -2.38 6.68
C THR A 114 3.61 -3.50 7.47
N ASN A 115 4.69 -3.18 8.16
CA ASN A 115 5.32 -4.06 9.14
C ASN A 115 4.77 -3.84 10.57
N GLY A 116 3.50 -3.43 10.69
CA GLY A 116 2.89 -3.13 12.00
C GLY A 116 2.80 -4.37 12.91
N THR A 117 2.59 -5.55 12.32
CA THR A 117 2.45 -6.83 13.03
C THR A 117 3.65 -7.77 12.90
N GLY A 118 4.79 -7.24 12.42
CA GLY A 118 6.03 -8.00 12.22
C GLY A 118 5.99 -8.93 11.01
N LEU A 119 5.41 -8.47 9.90
CA LEU A 119 5.30 -9.19 8.64
C LEU A 119 6.65 -9.66 8.11
N PHE A 120 7.67 -8.78 8.09
CA PHE A 120 8.98 -9.08 7.53
C PHE A 120 9.78 -10.06 8.38
N GLU A 121 9.54 -10.05 9.70
CA GLU A 121 10.10 -11.01 10.64
C GLU A 121 9.43 -12.39 10.52
N LYS A 122 8.13 -12.42 10.21
CA LYS A 122 7.35 -13.65 10.06
C LYS A 122 7.49 -14.31 8.69
N LEU A 123 7.70 -13.52 7.64
CA LEU A 123 7.92 -13.98 6.27
C LEU A 123 9.25 -13.41 5.73
N PRO A 124 10.39 -13.80 6.32
CA PRO A 124 11.69 -13.33 5.86
C PRO A 124 11.93 -13.74 4.40
N GLY A 125 12.61 -12.89 3.63
CA GLY A 125 12.96 -13.16 2.23
C GLY A 125 11.77 -13.23 1.24
N MET A 126 10.53 -13.08 1.71
CA MET A 126 9.35 -13.00 0.85
C MET A 126 9.10 -11.55 0.43
N THR A 127 8.82 -11.33 -0.85
CA THR A 127 8.41 -10.01 -1.37
C THR A 127 6.89 -9.93 -1.37
N ILE A 128 6.33 -9.22 -0.39
CA ILE A 128 4.88 -9.06 -0.26
C ILE A 128 4.40 -7.83 -1.03
N ARG A 129 3.41 -8.03 -1.91
CA ARG A 129 2.69 -7.00 -2.67
C ARG A 129 1.19 -7.12 -2.43
N VAL A 130 0.51 -6.00 -2.26
CA VAL A 130 -0.94 -5.97 -2.01
C VAL A 130 -1.66 -5.38 -3.22
N CYS A 131 -2.59 -6.13 -3.79
CA CYS A 131 -3.39 -5.69 -4.91
C CYS A 131 -4.48 -4.71 -4.45
N THR A 132 -4.63 -3.60 -5.17
CA THR A 132 -5.69 -2.62 -4.94
C THR A 132 -6.25 -2.08 -6.26
N LEU A 133 -7.36 -1.36 -6.18
CA LEU A 133 -8.04 -0.76 -7.33
C LEU A 133 -7.13 0.23 -8.05
N VAL A 134 -7.16 0.21 -9.38
CA VAL A 134 -6.34 1.09 -10.24
C VAL A 134 -6.50 2.58 -9.93
N SER A 135 -7.68 2.99 -9.46
CA SER A 135 -7.99 4.38 -9.08
C SER A 135 -7.09 4.91 -7.96
N GLN A 136 -6.54 4.05 -7.11
CA GLN A 136 -5.56 4.45 -6.07
C GLN A 136 -4.25 5.00 -6.67
N PHE A 137 -3.96 4.69 -7.93
CA PHE A 137 -2.75 5.13 -8.62
C PHE A 137 -2.99 6.33 -9.55
N TRP A 138 -4.18 6.90 -9.60
CA TRP A 138 -4.48 8.06 -10.45
C TRP A 138 -4.18 9.39 -9.78
N ILE A 139 -4.19 9.43 -8.45
CA ILE A 139 -3.97 10.66 -7.70
C ILE A 139 -2.46 10.84 -7.47
N PRO A 140 -1.88 11.98 -7.93
CA PRO A 140 -0.49 12.32 -7.68
C PRO A 140 -0.09 12.23 -6.22
N VAL A 141 1.16 11.86 -5.94
CA VAL A 141 1.77 11.66 -4.60
C VAL A 141 1.16 10.50 -3.82
N ARG A 142 -0.16 10.34 -3.83
CA ARG A 142 -0.88 9.19 -3.27
C ARG A 142 -0.47 7.89 -3.95
N ARG A 143 -0.30 7.93 -5.26
CA ARG A 143 0.24 6.84 -6.08
C ARG A 143 1.60 6.36 -5.58
N GLU A 144 2.54 7.28 -5.37
CA GLU A 144 3.90 6.96 -4.90
C GLU A 144 3.85 6.40 -3.48
N TRP A 145 3.06 7.01 -2.60
CA TRP A 145 2.84 6.48 -1.25
C TRP A 145 2.33 5.04 -1.29
N ALA A 146 1.40 4.74 -2.19
CA ALA A 146 0.82 3.41 -2.32
C ALA A 146 1.89 2.39 -2.78
N MET A 147 2.66 2.71 -3.82
CA MET A 147 3.72 1.82 -4.30
C MET A 147 4.87 1.65 -3.31
N LEU A 148 5.25 2.70 -2.58
CA LEU A 148 6.23 2.62 -1.50
C LEU A 148 5.77 1.69 -0.37
N HIS A 149 4.46 1.59 -0.14
CA HIS A 149 3.87 0.62 0.78
C HIS A 149 3.62 -0.77 0.16
N GLY A 150 4.09 -0.99 -1.08
CA GLY A 150 3.99 -2.28 -1.78
C GLY A 150 2.61 -2.56 -2.37
N LEU A 151 1.77 -1.54 -2.56
CA LEU A 151 0.52 -1.70 -3.29
C LEU A 151 0.77 -1.74 -4.80
N ILE A 152 0.02 -2.61 -5.48
CA ILE A 152 0.06 -2.83 -6.93
C ILE A 152 -1.36 -2.85 -7.50
N ASP A 153 -1.48 -2.72 -8.82
CA ASP A 153 -2.76 -2.86 -9.52
C ASP A 153 -3.31 -4.29 -9.34
N CYS A 154 -4.61 -4.44 -9.10
CA CYS A 154 -5.29 -5.73 -9.00
C CYS A 154 -5.61 -6.40 -10.35
N SER A 155 -5.21 -5.82 -11.47
CA SER A 155 -5.43 -6.37 -12.80
C SER A 155 -4.72 -7.72 -13.01
N LYS A 156 -5.26 -8.55 -13.91
CA LYS A 156 -4.69 -9.84 -14.28
C LYS A 156 -3.25 -9.70 -14.77
N GLU A 157 -2.95 -8.65 -15.53
CA GLU A 157 -1.62 -8.37 -16.07
C GLU A 157 -0.61 -8.11 -14.95
N SER A 158 -1.01 -7.35 -13.93
CA SER A 158 -0.18 -7.03 -12.77
C SER A 158 0.15 -8.26 -11.94
N LEU A 159 -0.88 -9.06 -11.63
CA LEU A 159 -0.73 -10.34 -10.93
C LEU A 159 0.19 -11.29 -11.71
N HIS A 160 -0.03 -11.43 -13.01
CA HIS A 160 0.76 -12.30 -13.87
C HIS A 160 2.22 -11.82 -13.95
N TYR A 161 2.46 -10.51 -13.99
CA TYR A 161 3.80 -9.96 -13.96
C TYR A 161 4.52 -10.30 -12.64
N VAL A 162 3.90 -10.02 -11.49
CA VAL A 162 4.53 -10.26 -10.18
C VAL A 162 4.77 -11.74 -9.94
N LEU A 163 3.81 -12.61 -10.26
CA LEU A 163 3.91 -14.05 -10.02
C LEU A 163 4.84 -14.79 -11.00
N ASN A 164 5.31 -14.14 -12.07
CA ASN A 164 6.25 -14.76 -13.03
C ASN A 164 7.59 -14.01 -13.15
N SER A 165 7.73 -12.81 -12.60
CA SER A 165 8.96 -12.01 -12.72
C SER A 165 10.13 -12.52 -11.88
N SER A 166 9.84 -13.12 -10.72
CA SER A 166 10.84 -13.66 -9.79
C SER A 166 10.17 -14.68 -8.85
N ILE A 167 10.98 -15.37 -8.03
CA ILE A 167 10.51 -16.30 -7.00
C ILE A 167 10.37 -15.60 -5.64
N ASN A 168 9.71 -16.25 -4.68
CA ASN A 168 9.44 -15.73 -3.32
C ASN A 168 8.50 -14.50 -3.29
N ASN A 169 7.64 -14.36 -4.30
CA ASN A 169 6.62 -13.31 -4.31
C ASN A 169 5.34 -13.76 -3.63
N VAL A 170 4.76 -12.88 -2.82
CA VAL A 170 3.43 -13.05 -2.24
C VAL A 170 2.56 -11.92 -2.74
N ALA A 171 1.63 -12.22 -3.63
CA ALA A 171 0.60 -11.29 -4.06
C ALA A 171 -0.63 -11.47 -3.17
N VAL A 172 -1.07 -10.41 -2.50
CA VAL A 172 -2.24 -10.41 -1.62
C VAL A 172 -3.38 -9.72 -2.33
N LEU A 173 -4.40 -10.47 -2.71
CA LEU A 173 -5.63 -9.95 -3.32
C LEU A 173 -6.68 -9.73 -2.23
N ILE A 174 -7.16 -8.49 -2.09
CA ILE A 174 -8.28 -8.21 -1.20
C ILE A 174 -9.55 -8.69 -1.91
N VAL A 175 -10.24 -9.66 -1.34
CA VAL A 175 -11.42 -10.27 -1.94
C VAL A 175 -12.66 -9.61 -1.37
N GLY A 176 -13.32 -8.79 -2.20
CA GLY A 176 -14.66 -8.28 -1.94
C GLY A 176 -15.70 -9.39 -1.95
N MET A 177 -16.80 -9.19 -1.21
CA MET A 177 -17.96 -10.06 -1.34
C MET A 177 -18.56 -9.82 -2.73
N LEU A 178 -18.23 -10.68 -3.71
CA LEU A 178 -19.13 -10.97 -4.80
C LEU A 178 -20.26 -11.78 -4.18
N CYS A 179 -21.30 -11.09 -3.71
CA CYS A 179 -22.60 -11.73 -3.58
C CYS A 179 -23.09 -12.00 -5.00
N TYR A 180 -23.08 -13.29 -5.35
CA TYR A 180 -23.70 -13.94 -6.52
C TYR A 180 -22.95 -13.83 -7.85
#